data_AF-A0A6I3EKK5-F1
#
_entry.id   AF-A0A6I3EKK5-F1
#
_cell.length_a   1.000
_cell.length_b   1.000
_cell.length_c   1.000
_cell.angle_alpha   90.00
_cell.angle_beta   90.00
_cell.angle_gamma   90.00
#
_symmetry.space_group_name_H-M   'P 1'
#
loop_
_entity.id
_entity.type
_entity.pdbx_description
1 polymer ?
#
loop_
_entity_poly.entity_id
_entity_poly.type
_entity_poly.pdbx_seq_one_letter_code
_entity_poly.pdbx_strand_id
1 'polypeptide(L)'
;MISLTKVHVHEYGGSVLGVADSQLLRDQILHVVAKIIDKGGEKAVRIRDVCVASKTTPPTIYRIFSDRTGLIVAAQSYRFTFNQTDLIKSFAAAVYSAKNKSEYVKIAHQNLNLMFSLKRQDFRSMRLEVLGSAQSNKKLAVEINNAQSIANEFGAQPIRFAQARGWINDDFD
;
A
#
# COMPACT_ATOMS: atom_id res chain seq x y z
N MET A 1 -6.71 -33.60 22.11
CA MET A 1 -5.48 -33.72 21.30
C MET A 1 -5.90 -33.55 19.85
N ILE A 2 -5.95 -32.31 19.37
CA ILE A 2 -6.49 -31.94 18.05
C ILE A 2 -5.31 -31.54 17.17
N SER A 3 -5.19 -32.25 16.05
CA SER A 3 -4.11 -32.15 15.07
C SER A 3 -4.10 -30.78 14.40
N LEU A 4 -2.95 -30.09 14.48
CA LEU A 4 -2.68 -28.85 13.75
C LEU A 4 -2.46 -29.21 12.27
N THR A 5 -3.44 -28.89 11.43
CA THR A 5 -3.32 -28.95 9.98
C THR A 5 -2.21 -28.01 9.53
N LYS A 6 -1.14 -28.60 8.98
CA LYS A 6 -0.04 -27.90 8.31
C LYS A 6 -0.58 -26.92 7.27
N VAL A 7 -0.40 -25.64 7.50
CA VAL A 7 -0.46 -24.62 6.45
C VAL A 7 0.64 -24.98 5.45
N HIS A 8 0.24 -25.33 4.23
CA HIS A 8 1.15 -25.55 3.11
C HIS A 8 1.88 -24.25 2.81
N VAL A 9 3.11 -24.16 3.26
CA VAL A 9 4.07 -23.17 2.78
C VAL A 9 4.47 -23.63 1.38
N HIS A 10 3.96 -22.97 0.34
CA HIS A 10 4.41 -23.20 -1.01
C HIS A 10 5.90 -22.82 -1.10
N GLU A 11 6.75 -23.82 -1.30
CA GLU A 11 8.16 -23.66 -1.64
C GLU A 11 8.29 -22.92 -2.98
N TYR A 12 8.71 -21.65 -2.92
CA TYR A 12 9.36 -20.98 -4.05
C TYR A 12 10.79 -20.66 -3.63
N GLY A 13 11.71 -21.55 -3.98
CA GLY A 13 13.16 -21.40 -3.82
C GLY A 13 13.80 -20.39 -4.78
N GLY A 14 13.17 -19.23 -4.98
CA GLY A 14 13.81 -18.03 -5.51
C GLY A 14 14.11 -17.10 -4.32
N SER A 15 15.33 -16.60 -4.19
CA SER A 15 15.81 -15.93 -2.98
C SER A 15 14.81 -14.88 -2.47
N VAL A 16 14.23 -15.15 -1.30
CA VAL A 16 13.33 -14.22 -0.58
C VAL A 16 13.98 -12.83 -0.45
N LEU A 17 15.31 -12.79 -0.34
CA LEU A 17 16.14 -11.59 -0.35
C LEU A 17 16.12 -10.84 -1.70
N GLY A 18 16.26 -11.53 -2.84
CA GLY A 18 16.27 -10.89 -4.16
C GLY A 18 14.91 -10.33 -4.58
N VAL A 19 13.82 -10.97 -4.15
CA VAL A 19 12.45 -10.46 -4.35
C VAL A 19 12.19 -9.24 -3.46
N ALA A 20 12.62 -9.28 -2.20
CA ALA A 20 12.50 -8.14 -1.28
C ALA A 20 13.30 -6.93 -1.77
N ASP A 21 14.54 -7.12 -2.22
CA ASP A 21 15.38 -6.05 -2.78
C ASP A 21 14.77 -5.44 -4.04
N SER A 22 14.17 -6.27 -4.89
CA SER A 22 13.48 -5.82 -6.11
C SER A 22 12.24 -4.99 -5.79
N GLN A 23 11.47 -5.37 -4.76
CA GLN A 23 10.29 -4.61 -4.33
C GLN A 23 10.68 -3.29 -3.65
N LEU A 24 11.72 -3.28 -2.83
CA LEU A 24 12.25 -2.07 -2.21
C LEU A 24 12.72 -1.05 -3.25
N LEU A 25 13.45 -1.51 -4.28
CA LEU A 25 13.86 -0.67 -5.39
C LEU A 25 12.66 -0.11 -6.16
N ARG A 26 11.66 -0.96 -6.43
CA ARG A 26 10.42 -0.54 -7.09
C ARG A 26 9.71 0.55 -6.31
N ASP A 27 9.53 0.37 -5.00
CA ASP A 27 8.87 1.34 -4.13
C ASP A 27 9.66 2.65 -4.00
N GLN A 28 11.00 2.58 -3.96
CA GLN A 28 11.85 3.76 -3.98
C GLN A 28 11.65 4.59 -5.26
N ILE A 29 11.59 3.93 -6.42
CA ILE A 29 11.33 4.59 -7.71
C ILE A 29 9.93 5.22 -7.68
N LEU A 30 8.92 4.51 -7.22
CA LEU A 30 7.55 5.01 -7.16
C LEU A 30 7.39 6.20 -6.23
N HIS A 31 8.07 6.19 -5.07
CA HIS A 31 8.10 7.33 -4.15
C HIS A 31 8.71 8.57 -4.78
N VAL A 32 9.80 8.40 -5.54
CA VAL A 32 10.44 9.49 -6.30
C VAL A 32 9.48 10.06 -7.34
N VAL A 33 8.85 9.20 -8.13
CA VAL A 33 7.91 9.63 -9.19
C VAL A 33 6.67 10.29 -8.60
N ALA A 34 6.12 9.75 -7.51
CA ALA A 34 4.99 10.34 -6.80
C ALA A 34 5.29 11.79 -6.40
N LYS A 35 6.47 12.06 -5.81
CA LYS A 35 6.90 13.42 -5.47
C LYS A 35 7.06 14.34 -6.67
N ILE A 36 7.46 13.82 -7.82
CA ILE A 36 7.54 14.61 -9.06
C ILE A 36 6.13 14.96 -9.55
N ILE A 37 5.20 13.99 -9.52
CA ILE A 37 3.79 14.19 -9.89
C ILE A 37 3.13 15.21 -8.95
N ASP A 38 3.32 15.09 -7.64
CA ASP A 38 2.74 16.02 -6.66
C ASP A 38 3.19 17.48 -6.88
N LYS A 39 4.39 17.68 -7.44
CA LYS A 39 4.95 19.02 -7.70
C LYS A 39 4.58 19.60 -9.06
N GLY A 40 4.51 18.78 -10.11
CA GLY A 40 4.42 19.26 -11.50
C GLY A 40 3.50 18.44 -12.41
N GLY A 41 2.71 17.54 -11.83
CA GLY A 41 1.84 16.62 -12.56
C GLY A 41 2.61 15.56 -13.37
N GLU A 42 1.86 14.70 -14.06
CA GLU A 42 2.42 13.60 -14.85
C GLU A 42 3.35 14.08 -15.97
N LYS A 43 3.13 15.28 -16.51
CA LYS A 43 3.96 15.87 -17.56
C LYS A 43 5.37 16.21 -17.08
N ALA A 44 5.57 16.43 -15.77
CA ALA A 44 6.89 16.68 -15.19
C ALA A 44 7.75 15.41 -15.09
N VAL A 45 7.18 14.21 -15.23
CA VAL A 45 7.95 12.96 -15.14
C VAL A 45 8.88 12.83 -16.35
N ARG A 46 10.19 12.88 -16.10
CA ARG A 46 11.26 12.63 -17.08
C ARG A 46 12.11 11.45 -16.61
N ILE A 47 12.33 10.47 -17.48
CA ILE A 47 13.06 9.24 -17.12
C ILE A 47 14.47 9.55 -16.60
N ARG A 48 15.16 10.54 -17.19
CA ARG A 48 16.48 11.00 -16.72
C ARG A 48 16.43 11.47 -15.26
N ASP A 49 15.47 12.32 -14.92
CA ASP A 49 15.36 12.91 -13.58
C ASP A 49 14.99 11.85 -12.55
N VAL A 50 14.11 10.91 -12.92
CA VAL A 50 13.78 9.73 -12.10
C VAL A 50 15.04 8.90 -11.84
N CYS A 51 15.83 8.61 -12.87
CA CYS A 51 17.07 7.83 -12.73
C CYS A 51 18.06 8.47 -11.76
N VAL A 52 18.26 9.79 -11.87
CA VAL A 52 19.13 10.54 -10.96
C VAL A 52 18.60 10.46 -9.52
N ALA A 53 17.32 10.75 -9.32
CA ALA A 53 16.72 10.82 -7.99
C ALA A 53 16.59 9.44 -7.31
N SER A 54 16.36 8.37 -8.07
CA SER A 54 16.27 7.01 -7.54
C SER A 54 17.57 6.22 -7.64
N LYS A 55 18.68 6.86 -8.05
CA LYS A 55 20.00 6.23 -8.24
C LYS A 55 19.94 4.95 -9.09
N THR A 56 19.22 5.01 -10.20
CA THR A 56 19.05 3.89 -11.13
C THR A 56 19.35 4.29 -12.58
N THR A 57 19.16 3.36 -13.52
CA THR A 57 19.44 3.56 -14.94
C THR A 57 18.17 3.41 -15.77
N PRO A 58 18.08 4.02 -16.98
CA PRO A 58 16.91 3.87 -17.85
C PRO A 58 16.56 2.40 -18.16
N PRO A 59 17.52 1.50 -18.45
CA PRO A 59 17.21 0.08 -18.63
C PRO A 59 16.50 -0.56 -17.42
N THR A 60 16.87 -0.19 -16.20
CA THR A 60 16.20 -0.68 -14.99
C THR A 60 14.77 -0.17 -14.89
N ILE A 61 14.53 1.11 -15.18
CA ILE A 61 13.17 1.68 -15.22
C ILE A 61 12.30 0.93 -16.24
N TYR A 62 12.78 0.76 -17.47
CA TYR A 62 12.02 0.10 -18.53
C TYR A 62 11.82 -1.39 -18.25
N ARG A 63 12.77 -2.08 -17.62
CA ARG A 63 12.58 -3.46 -17.18
C ARG A 63 11.46 -3.60 -16.16
N ILE A 64 11.34 -2.68 -15.21
CA ILE A 64 10.35 -2.76 -14.12
C ILE A 64 8.97 -2.26 -14.57
N PHE A 65 8.91 -1.20 -15.37
CA PHE A 65 7.67 -0.50 -15.68
C PHE A 65 7.26 -0.53 -17.16
N SER A 66 8.02 -1.23 -17.99
CA SER A 66 7.91 -1.33 -19.45
C SER A 66 8.21 -0.02 -20.18
N ASP A 67 7.45 1.03 -19.90
CA ASP A 67 7.58 2.34 -20.53
C ASP A 67 7.27 3.48 -19.54
N ARG A 68 7.36 4.74 -20.02
CA ARG A 68 7.06 5.92 -19.21
C ARG A 68 5.60 5.96 -18.74
N THR A 69 4.66 5.49 -19.56
CA THR A 69 3.24 5.46 -19.23
C THR A 69 2.97 4.42 -18.14
N GLY A 70 3.58 3.23 -18.23
CA GLY A 70 3.54 2.20 -17.20
C GLY A 70 4.12 2.69 -15.87
N LEU A 71 5.22 3.44 -15.90
CA LEU A 71 5.80 4.08 -14.71
C LEU A 71 4.81 5.05 -14.06
N ILE A 72 4.17 5.92 -14.86
CA ILE A 72 3.21 6.91 -14.36
C ILE A 72 1.98 6.22 -13.78
N VAL A 73 1.43 5.21 -14.46
CA VAL A 73 0.28 4.45 -13.96
C VAL A 73 0.60 3.78 -12.62
N ALA A 74 1.76 3.12 -12.52
CA ALA A 74 2.20 2.51 -11.28
C ALA A 74 2.40 3.55 -10.16
N ALA A 75 2.95 4.72 -10.48
CA ALA A 75 3.12 5.81 -9.52
C ALA A 75 1.80 6.43 -9.06
N GLN A 76 0.80 6.54 -9.93
CA GLN A 76 -0.55 6.99 -9.54
C GLN A 76 -1.24 5.97 -8.63
N SER A 77 -1.15 4.68 -8.94
CA SER A 77 -1.64 3.61 -8.04
C SER A 77 -0.92 3.63 -6.69
N TYR A 78 0.40 3.85 -6.68
CA TYR A 78 1.18 4.02 -5.46
C TYR A 78 0.72 5.25 -4.65
N ARG A 79 0.55 6.42 -5.28
CA ARG A 79 0.01 7.63 -4.63
C ARG A 79 -1.30 7.30 -3.93
N PHE A 80 -2.21 6.61 -4.61
CA PHE A 80 -3.53 6.25 -4.11
C PHE A 80 -3.50 5.42 -2.81
N THR A 81 -2.58 4.45 -2.70
CA THR A 81 -2.56 3.50 -1.58
C THR A 81 -1.51 3.77 -0.52
N PHE A 82 -0.43 4.52 -0.80
CA PHE A 82 0.72 4.65 0.09
C PHE A 82 0.34 5.12 1.51
N ASN A 83 -0.33 6.28 1.60
CA ASN A 83 -0.71 6.85 2.89
C ASN A 83 -1.78 6.02 3.63
N GLN A 84 -2.62 5.28 2.90
CA GLN A 84 -3.57 4.35 3.49
C GLN A 84 -2.84 3.15 4.08
N THR A 85 -1.88 2.59 3.33
CA THR A 85 -1.06 1.45 3.74
C THR A 85 -0.26 1.78 5.00
N ASP A 86 0.31 2.98 5.11
CA ASP A 86 1.00 3.43 6.32
C ASP A 86 0.07 3.50 7.53
N LEU A 87 -1.16 4.00 7.35
CA LEU A 87 -2.17 4.01 8.42
C LEU A 87 -2.53 2.59 8.87
N ILE A 88 -2.68 1.66 7.91
CA ILE A 88 -2.97 0.25 8.19
C ILE A 88 -1.81 -0.40 8.94
N LYS A 89 -0.55 -0.15 8.53
CA LYS A 89 0.64 -0.67 9.23
C LYS A 89 0.71 -0.18 10.67
N SER A 90 0.47 1.10 10.92
CA SER A 90 0.43 1.65 12.27
C SER A 90 -0.70 1.06 13.12
N PHE A 91 -1.89 0.88 12.53
CA PHE A 91 -3.01 0.22 13.20
C PHE A 91 -2.67 -1.23 13.58
N ALA A 92 -2.15 -2.00 12.62
CA ALA A 92 -1.79 -3.40 12.85
C ALA A 92 -0.76 -3.55 13.97
N ALA A 93 0.30 -2.74 13.95
CA ALA A 93 1.31 -2.74 15.01
C ALA A 93 0.71 -2.42 16.40
N ALA A 94 -0.20 -1.45 16.47
CA ALA A 94 -0.89 -1.12 17.72
C ALA A 94 -1.80 -2.27 18.18
N VAL A 95 -2.61 -2.85 17.30
CA VAL A 95 -3.51 -3.96 17.63
C VAL A 95 -2.74 -5.19 18.11
N TYR A 96 -1.64 -5.55 17.45
CA TYR A 96 -0.83 -6.70 17.84
C TYR A 96 -0.12 -6.53 19.20
N SER A 97 0.08 -5.28 19.65
CA SER A 97 0.65 -4.99 20.97
C SER A 97 -0.40 -4.83 22.07
N ALA A 98 -1.69 -4.76 21.73
CA ALA A 98 -2.78 -4.71 22.71
C ALA A 98 -2.84 -5.99 23.53
N LYS A 99 -3.06 -5.84 24.84
CA LYS A 99 -3.10 -6.96 25.80
C LYS A 99 -4.52 -7.43 26.10
N ASN A 100 -5.51 -6.58 25.86
CA ASN A 100 -6.90 -6.83 26.23
C ASN A 100 -7.85 -6.00 25.36
N LYS A 101 -9.15 -6.32 25.46
CA LYS A 101 -10.23 -5.66 24.72
C LYS A 101 -10.29 -4.15 24.94
N SER A 102 -10.01 -3.67 26.15
CA SER A 102 -10.06 -2.23 26.47
C SER A 102 -8.97 -1.45 25.72
N GLU A 103 -7.75 -1.98 25.66
CA GLU A 103 -6.67 -1.41 24.86
C GLU A 103 -7.00 -1.43 23.37
N TYR A 104 -7.52 -2.55 22.86
CA TYR A 104 -7.98 -2.65 21.46
C TYR A 104 -9.02 -1.58 21.11
N VAL A 105 -10.05 -1.40 21.95
CA VAL A 105 -11.11 -0.39 21.73
C VAL A 105 -10.51 1.01 21.66
N LYS A 106 -9.56 1.35 22.57
CA LYS A 106 -8.86 2.64 22.53
C LYS A 106 -8.09 2.84 21.21
N ILE A 107 -7.37 1.82 20.76
CA ILE A 107 -6.63 1.84 19.49
C ILE A 107 -7.57 2.03 18.30
N ALA A 108 -8.71 1.33 18.27
CA ALA A 108 -9.71 1.46 17.22
C ALA A 108 -10.28 2.89 17.15
N HIS A 109 -10.67 3.47 18.29
CA HIS A 109 -11.13 4.86 18.34
C HIS A 109 -10.07 5.86 17.89
N GLN A 110 -8.82 5.70 18.34
CA GLN A 110 -7.72 6.56 17.91
C GLN A 110 -7.48 6.46 16.41
N ASN A 111 -7.56 5.25 15.84
CA ASN A 111 -7.40 5.03 14.41
C ASN A 111 -8.52 5.68 13.60
N LEU A 112 -9.79 5.47 13.98
CA LEU A 112 -10.94 6.10 13.33
C LEU A 112 -10.87 7.63 13.40
N ASN A 113 -10.54 8.19 14.56
CA ASN A 113 -10.35 9.63 14.73
C ASN A 113 -9.26 10.17 13.80
N LEU A 114 -8.13 9.48 13.68
CA LEU A 114 -7.06 9.88 12.76
C LEU A 114 -7.49 9.76 11.30
N MET A 115 -8.14 8.65 10.93
CA MET A 115 -8.58 8.36 9.56
C MET A 115 -9.48 9.47 9.00
N PHE A 116 -10.43 9.95 9.82
CA PHE A 116 -11.41 10.97 9.44
C PHE A 116 -10.99 12.40 9.81
N SER A 117 -9.87 12.59 10.50
CA SER A 117 -9.39 13.92 10.86
C SER A 117 -9.09 14.82 9.65
N LEU A 118 -9.14 16.14 9.86
CA LEU A 118 -8.72 17.15 8.87
C LEU A 118 -7.24 17.04 8.50
N LYS A 119 -6.40 16.50 9.40
CA LYS A 119 -4.96 16.25 9.13
C LYS A 119 -4.73 15.30 7.95
N ARG A 120 -5.75 14.53 7.54
CA ARG A 120 -5.69 13.60 6.42
C ARG A 120 -6.49 14.03 5.21
N GLN A 121 -6.96 15.28 5.17
CA GLN A 121 -7.73 15.82 4.05
C GLN A 121 -6.96 15.73 2.74
N ASP A 122 -5.69 16.14 2.73
CA ASP A 122 -4.87 16.13 1.50
C ASP A 122 -4.72 14.74 0.90
N PHE A 123 -4.58 13.70 1.73
CA PHE A 123 -4.52 12.32 1.25
C PHE A 123 -5.84 11.85 0.65
N ARG A 124 -6.98 12.28 1.21
CA ARG A 124 -8.30 11.99 0.63
C ARG A 124 -8.50 12.74 -0.69
N SER A 125 -8.10 14.01 -0.76
CA SER A 125 -8.14 14.81 -1.99
C SER A 125 -7.29 14.20 -3.11
N MET A 126 -6.06 13.78 -2.80
CA MET A 126 -5.20 13.08 -3.78
C MET A 126 -5.83 11.76 -4.24
N ARG A 127 -6.45 10.98 -3.35
CA ARG A 127 -7.15 9.76 -3.76
C ARG A 127 -8.31 10.05 -4.70
N LEU A 128 -9.06 11.13 -4.47
CA LEU A 128 -10.13 11.58 -5.37
C LEU A 128 -9.59 12.03 -6.74
N GLU A 129 -8.46 12.73 -6.78
CA GLU A 129 -7.77 13.10 -8.02
C GLU A 129 -7.41 11.85 -8.84
N VAL A 130 -6.79 10.86 -8.20
CA VAL A 130 -6.38 9.61 -8.86
C VAL A 130 -7.59 8.80 -9.34
N LEU A 131 -8.65 8.69 -8.54
CA LEU A 131 -9.91 8.06 -8.96
C LEU A 131 -10.55 8.78 -10.15
N GLY A 132 -10.51 10.12 -10.15
CA GLY A 132 -10.97 10.93 -11.26
C GLY A 132 -10.27 10.58 -12.56
N SER A 133 -8.94 10.48 -12.53
CA SER A 133 -8.12 10.07 -13.69
C SER A 133 -8.43 8.63 -14.16
N ALA A 134 -8.66 7.72 -13.22
CA ALA A 134 -8.95 6.31 -13.50
C ALA A 134 -10.24 6.11 -14.31
N GLN A 135 -11.21 7.03 -14.24
CA GLN A 135 -12.46 6.95 -15.01
C GLN A 135 -12.22 6.87 -16.53
N SER A 136 -11.20 7.58 -17.03
CA SER A 136 -10.81 7.56 -18.45
C SER A 136 -9.62 6.65 -18.76
N ASN A 137 -8.98 6.08 -17.73
CA ASN A 137 -7.76 5.28 -17.87
C ASN A 137 -7.96 3.87 -17.30
N LYS A 138 -8.37 2.93 -18.17
CA LYS A 138 -8.64 1.54 -17.79
C LYS A 138 -7.45 0.83 -17.14
N LYS A 139 -6.22 1.11 -17.60
CA LYS A 139 -5.01 0.51 -17.02
C LYS A 139 -4.82 0.99 -15.59
N LEU A 140 -5.01 2.28 -15.34
CA LEU A 140 -4.95 2.84 -13.99
C LEU A 140 -6.06 2.30 -13.08
N ALA A 141 -7.28 2.15 -13.58
CA ALA A 141 -8.38 1.58 -12.81
C ALA A 141 -8.06 0.15 -12.31
N VAL A 142 -7.52 -0.70 -13.18
CA VAL A 142 -7.08 -2.06 -12.82
C VAL A 142 -5.96 -2.03 -11.78
N GLU A 143 -4.96 -1.17 -11.97
CA GLU A 143 -3.81 -1.06 -11.06
C GLU A 143 -4.21 -0.53 -9.68
N ILE A 144 -5.17 0.40 -9.61
CA ILE A 144 -5.73 0.88 -8.34
C ILE A 144 -6.50 -0.23 -7.63
N ASN A 145 -7.33 -0.98 -8.36
CA ASN A 145 -8.09 -2.08 -7.80
C ASN A 145 -7.17 -3.12 -7.17
N ASN A 146 -6.14 -3.55 -7.91
CA ASN A 146 -5.16 -4.52 -7.41
C ASN A 146 -4.44 -4.00 -6.15
N ALA A 147 -3.97 -2.76 -6.16
CA ALA A 147 -3.28 -2.17 -5.02
C ALA A 147 -4.22 -2.02 -3.79
N GLN A 148 -5.48 -1.64 -4.02
CA GLN A 148 -6.47 -1.51 -2.95
C GLN A 148 -6.83 -2.88 -2.35
N SER A 149 -6.97 -3.92 -3.18
CA SER A 149 -7.22 -5.29 -2.72
C SER A 149 -6.10 -5.78 -1.79
N ILE A 150 -4.83 -5.55 -2.16
CA ILE A 150 -3.67 -5.90 -1.32
C ILE A 150 -3.72 -5.12 0.01
N ALA A 151 -4.01 -3.82 -0.03
CA ALA A 151 -4.12 -3.02 1.18
C ALA A 151 -5.26 -3.50 2.10
N ASN A 152 -6.41 -3.88 1.52
CA ASN A 152 -7.56 -4.41 2.27
C ASN A 152 -7.23 -5.75 2.93
N GLU A 153 -6.59 -6.66 2.20
CA GLU A 153 -6.18 -7.97 2.73
C GLU A 153 -5.21 -7.82 3.91
N PHE A 154 -4.24 -6.91 3.78
CA PHE A 154 -3.33 -6.57 4.88
C PHE A 154 -4.07 -5.92 6.07
N GLY A 155 -5.03 -5.04 5.79
CA GLY A 155 -5.86 -4.38 6.81
C GLY A 155 -6.82 -5.30 7.56
N ALA A 156 -7.24 -6.40 6.95
CA ALA A 156 -8.09 -7.40 7.60
C ALA A 156 -7.35 -8.21 8.68
N GLN A 157 -6.03 -8.36 8.58
CA GLN A 157 -5.24 -9.19 9.51
C GLN A 157 -5.35 -8.75 10.99
N PRO A 158 -5.20 -7.47 11.36
CA PRO A 158 -5.40 -7.05 12.75
C PRO A 158 -6.84 -7.23 13.24
N ILE A 159 -7.84 -7.17 12.36
CA ILE A 159 -9.24 -7.45 12.70
C ILE A 159 -9.42 -8.93 13.05
N ARG A 160 -8.92 -9.84 12.20
CA ARG A 160 -8.95 -11.29 12.45
C ARG A 160 -8.21 -11.66 13.75
N PHE A 161 -7.09 -10.99 14.03
CA PHE A 161 -6.35 -11.18 15.29
C PHE A 161 -7.19 -10.83 16.52
N ALA A 162 -8.00 -9.78 16.44
CA ALA A 162 -8.88 -9.34 17.52
C ALA A 162 -10.14 -10.21 17.63
N GLN A 163 -10.69 -10.72 16.51
CA GLN A 163 -11.77 -11.73 16.50
C GLN A 163 -11.32 -13.02 17.19
N ALA A 164 -10.13 -13.53 16.85
CA ALA A 164 -9.56 -14.73 17.49
C ALA A 164 -9.36 -14.60 19.02
N ARG A 165 -9.42 -13.37 19.57
CA ARG A 165 -9.33 -13.07 20.99
C ARG A 165 -10.69 -12.74 21.64
N GLY A 166 -11.78 -12.82 20.87
CA GLY A 166 -13.13 -12.46 21.31
C GLY A 166 -13.31 -10.96 21.59
N TRP A 167 -12.45 -10.10 21.00
CA TRP A 167 -12.53 -8.65 21.21
C TRP A 167 -13.53 -7.97 20.26
N ILE A 168 -13.71 -8.55 19.08
CA ILE A 168 -14.68 -8.19 18.05
C ILE A 168 -15.58 -9.40 17.81
N ASN A 169 -16.81 -9.18 17.37
CA ASN A 169 -17.69 -10.28 16.96
C ASN A 169 -17.13 -10.99 15.71
N ASP A 170 -17.41 -12.29 15.61
CA ASP A 170 -16.98 -13.12 14.48
C ASP A 170 -17.71 -12.80 13.16
N ASP A 171 -18.83 -12.06 13.23
CA ASP A 171 -19.63 -11.62 12.08
C ASP A 171 -19.26 -10.23 11.55
N PHE A 172 -18.20 -9.61 12.09
CA PHE A 172 -17.68 -8.35 11.58
C PHE A 172 -16.86 -8.57 10.30
N ASP A 173 -17.34 -7.98 9.19
CA ASP A 173 -16.75 -8.04 7.85
C ASP A 173 -15.94 -6.77 7.52
#